data_AF-A0A367F7J0-F1
#
_entry.id   AF-A0A367F7J0-F1
#
_cell.length_a   1.000
_cell.length_b   1.000
_cell.length_c   1.000
_cell.angle_alpha   90.00
_cell.angle_beta   90.00
_cell.angle_gamma   90.00
#
_symmetry.space_group_name_H-M   'P 1'
#
loop_
_entity.id
_entity.type
_entity.pdbx_description
1 polymer ?
#
loop_
_entity_poly.entity_id
_entity_poly.type
_entity_poly.pdbx_seq_one_letter_code
_entity_poly.pdbx_strand_id
1 'polypeptide(L)'
;MTDLKEARPVTNPYTTLSTAELIKHLSEDVSRLVRDEIRLASLELGRKGKRAGLGAGLFGGAGVMALYGGGALVATAILALALVLPGWLAALIVGVALLIVAAMMALIGKQQMSRATPPLPEEAIRSLKADVDVLKESAHR
;
A
#
# COMPACT_ATOMS: atom_id res chain seq x y z
N MET A 1 -64.36 33.09 -18.29
CA MET A 1 -64.40 32.89 -16.83
C MET A 1 -63.97 31.46 -16.56
N THR A 2 -62.72 31.27 -16.13
CA THR A 2 -62.22 30.25 -15.17
C THR A 2 -60.78 29.83 -15.46
N ASP A 3 -60.02 29.74 -14.36
CA ASP A 3 -58.75 29.04 -14.17
C ASP A 3 -57.41 29.69 -14.59
N LEU A 4 -57.14 30.90 -14.08
CA LEU A 4 -55.77 31.24 -13.64
C LEU A 4 -55.62 30.84 -12.17
N LYS A 5 -55.53 29.53 -11.96
CA LYS A 5 -55.34 28.90 -10.66
C LYS A 5 -53.93 29.22 -10.16
N GLU A 6 -53.87 30.17 -9.23
CA GLU A 6 -52.87 30.33 -8.17
C GLU A 6 -51.49 29.73 -8.48
N ALA A 7 -50.64 30.55 -9.10
CA ALA A 7 -49.21 30.35 -9.02
C ALA A 7 -48.83 30.43 -7.52
N ARG A 8 -48.70 29.27 -6.87
CA ARG A 8 -48.23 29.19 -5.50
C ARG A 8 -46.90 29.94 -5.41
N PRO A 9 -46.76 30.93 -4.52
CA PRO A 9 -45.50 31.61 -4.35
C PRO A 9 -44.46 30.56 -3.98
N VAL A 10 -43.44 30.40 -4.83
CA VAL A 10 -42.26 29.61 -4.51
C VAL A 10 -41.52 30.44 -3.46
N THR A 11 -41.92 30.32 -2.20
CA THR A 11 -41.24 30.97 -1.08
C THR A 11 -39.88 30.31 -0.98
N ASN A 12 -38.89 30.92 -1.62
CA ASN A 12 -37.51 30.51 -1.51
C ASN A 12 -37.04 30.86 -0.09
N PRO A 13 -36.89 29.87 0.82
CA PRO A 13 -36.59 30.11 2.23
C PRO A 13 -35.23 30.77 2.44
N TYR A 14 -34.42 30.90 1.38
CA TYR A 14 -33.10 31.52 1.40
C TYR A 14 -33.12 33.05 1.22
N THR A 15 -34.26 33.63 0.83
CA THR A 15 -34.35 35.08 0.53
C THR A 15 -34.42 35.96 1.80
N THR A 16 -34.66 35.36 2.97
CA THR A 16 -34.77 36.07 4.27
C THR A 16 -33.63 35.76 5.24
N LEU A 17 -32.67 34.92 4.85
CA LEU A 17 -31.52 34.57 5.69
C LEU A 17 -30.47 35.68 5.63
N SER A 18 -30.00 36.12 6.80
CA SER A 18 -28.89 37.07 6.84
C SER A 18 -27.62 36.44 6.28
N THR A 19 -26.70 37.24 5.73
CA THR A 19 -25.39 36.77 5.24
C THR A 19 -24.63 35.96 6.30
N ALA A 20 -24.82 36.28 7.58
CA ALA A 20 -24.24 35.54 8.70
C ALA A 20 -24.83 34.12 8.83
N GLU A 21 -26.14 33.95 8.61
CA GLU A 21 -26.79 32.64 8.66
C GLU A 21 -26.34 31.76 7.47
N LEU A 22 -26.15 32.34 6.27
CA LEU A 22 -25.68 31.60 5.10
C LEU A 22 -24.25 31.06 5.29
N ILE A 23 -23.36 31.86 5.88
CA ILE A 23 -21.99 31.45 6.21
C ILE A 23 -21.99 30.32 7.26
N LYS A 24 -22.87 30.41 8.25
CA LYS A 24 -23.03 29.38 9.28
C LYS A 24 -23.49 28.05 8.67
N HIS A 25 -24.50 28.08 7.80
CA HIS A 25 -24.98 26.89 7.09
C HIS A 25 -23.90 26.28 6.18
N LEU A 26 -23.18 27.10 5.41
CA LEU A 26 -22.09 26.62 4.54
C LEU A 26 -20.97 25.96 5.37
N SER A 27 -20.61 26.55 6.51
CA SER A 27 -19.62 26.00 7.43
C SER A 27 -20.08 24.67 8.04
N GLU A 28 -21.37 24.54 8.34
CA GLU A 28 -21.96 23.28 8.80
C GLU A 28 -21.96 22.21 7.70
N ASP A 29 -22.27 22.57 6.46
CA ASP A 29 -22.30 21.65 5.32
C ASP A 29 -20.89 21.16 4.94
N VAL A 30 -19.90 22.05 4.91
CA VAL A 30 -18.49 21.68 4.72
C VAL A 30 -18.02 20.77 5.85
N SER A 31 -18.37 21.09 7.09
CA SER A 31 -18.03 20.24 8.25
C SER A 31 -18.67 18.85 8.16
N ARG A 32 -19.90 18.75 7.66
CA ARG A 32 -20.59 17.48 7.41
C ARG A 32 -19.89 16.69 6.31
N LEU A 33 -19.60 17.33 5.17
CA LEU A 33 -18.93 16.69 4.04
C LEU A 33 -17.57 16.10 4.44
N VAL A 34 -16.75 16.87 5.17
CA VAL A 34 -15.44 16.39 5.64
C VAL A 34 -15.60 15.17 6.56
N ARG A 35 -16.58 15.18 7.46
CA ARG A 35 -16.86 14.03 8.35
C ARG A 35 -17.31 12.81 7.56
N ASP A 36 -18.12 12.99 6.52
CA ASP A 36 -18.61 11.92 5.67
C ASP A 36 -17.48 11.32 4.82
N GLU A 37 -16.59 12.15 4.27
CA GLU A 37 -15.43 11.68 3.50
C GLU A 37 -14.45 10.90 4.39
N ILE A 38 -14.21 11.36 5.62
CA ILE A 38 -13.42 10.61 6.61
C ILE A 38 -14.09 9.26 6.94
N ARG A 39 -15.42 9.24 7.09
CA ARG A 39 -16.17 8.01 7.38
C ARG A 39 -16.11 7.04 6.20
N LEU A 40 -16.24 7.54 4.98
CA LEU A 40 -16.14 6.76 3.75
C LEU A 40 -14.73 6.19 3.59
N ALA A 41 -13.71 7.04 3.72
CA ALA A 41 -12.30 6.64 3.69
C ALA A 41 -12.00 5.57 4.75
N SER A 42 -12.51 5.73 5.98
CA SER A 42 -12.35 4.73 7.05
C SER A 42 -12.97 3.38 6.68
N LEU A 43 -14.15 3.37 6.06
CA LEU A 43 -14.79 2.14 5.59
C LEU A 43 -14.01 1.50 4.43
N GLU A 44 -13.53 2.29 3.48
CA GLU A 44 -12.76 1.80 2.34
C GLU A 44 -11.39 1.26 2.78
N LEU A 45 -10.70 1.97 3.68
CA LEU A 45 -9.45 1.53 4.31
C LEU A 45 -9.67 0.23 5.09
N GLY A 46 -10.76 0.10 5.85
CA GLY A 46 -11.08 -1.15 6.54
C GLY A 46 -11.32 -2.33 5.57
N ARG A 47 -12.03 -2.09 4.47
CA ARG A 47 -12.26 -3.11 3.42
C ARG A 47 -10.98 -3.50 2.69
N LYS A 48 -10.17 -2.51 2.29
CA LYS A 48 -8.85 -2.74 1.67
C LYS A 48 -7.90 -3.46 2.63
N GLY A 49 -7.86 -3.01 3.89
CA GLY A 49 -7.06 -3.61 4.96
C GLY A 49 -7.43 -5.06 5.22
N LYS A 50 -8.72 -5.41 5.28
CA LYS A 50 -9.16 -6.81 5.45
C LYS A 50 -8.73 -7.70 4.28
N ARG A 51 -8.89 -7.21 3.04
CA ARG A 51 -8.47 -7.96 1.83
C ARG A 51 -6.95 -8.12 1.77
N ALA A 52 -6.21 -7.05 2.04
CA ALA A 52 -4.75 -7.07 2.12
C ALA A 52 -4.26 -8.01 3.24
N GLY A 53 -4.90 -7.97 4.41
CA GLY A 53 -4.58 -8.84 5.54
C GLY A 53 -4.86 -10.32 5.26
N LEU A 54 -5.99 -10.64 4.63
CA LEU A 54 -6.28 -12.02 4.19
C LEU A 54 -5.26 -12.48 3.14
N GLY A 55 -4.94 -11.63 2.16
CA GLY A 55 -3.94 -11.93 1.14
C GLY A 55 -2.55 -12.18 1.74
N ALA A 56 -2.11 -11.30 2.65
CA ALA A 56 -0.85 -11.44 3.37
C ALA A 56 -0.84 -12.70 4.25
N GLY A 57 -1.94 -13.03 4.93
CA GLY A 57 -2.08 -14.24 5.72
C GLY A 57 -2.01 -15.52 4.88
N LEU A 58 -2.73 -15.56 3.75
CA LEU A 58 -2.67 -16.70 2.82
C LEU A 58 -1.29 -16.85 2.19
N PHE A 59 -0.67 -15.75 1.76
CA PHE A 59 0.66 -15.79 1.17
C PHE A 59 1.73 -16.20 2.20
N GLY A 60 1.62 -15.70 3.43
CA GLY A 60 2.46 -16.13 4.56
C GLY A 60 2.28 -17.62 4.86
N GLY A 61 1.04 -18.10 4.96
CA GLY A 61 0.73 -19.52 5.15
C GLY A 61 1.25 -20.40 4.02
N ALA A 62 1.08 -19.97 2.76
CA ALA A 62 1.64 -20.66 1.60
C ALA A 62 3.18 -20.70 1.64
N GLY A 63 3.83 -19.62 2.07
CA GLY A 63 5.28 -19.57 2.27
C GLY A 63 5.77 -20.59 3.32
N VAL A 64 5.08 -20.68 4.46
CA VAL A 64 5.38 -21.67 5.50
C VAL A 64 5.19 -23.10 4.98
N MET A 65 4.09 -23.37 4.28
CA MET A 65 3.83 -24.70 3.70
C MET A 65 4.87 -25.05 2.63
N ALA A 66 5.25 -24.10 1.78
CA ALA A 66 6.30 -24.28 0.77
C ALA A 66 7.67 -24.54 1.41
N LEU A 67 7.97 -23.93 2.56
CA LEU A 67 9.20 -24.19 3.31
C LEU A 67 9.26 -25.63 3.83
N TYR A 68 8.18 -26.12 4.44
CA TYR A 68 8.12 -27.52 4.90
C TYR A 68 8.12 -28.51 3.75
N GLY A 69 7.32 -28.28 2.70
CA GLY A 69 7.28 -29.11 1.51
C GLY A 69 8.62 -29.14 0.77
N GLY A 70 9.26 -27.97 0.63
CA GLY A 70 10.62 -27.85 0.08
C GLY A 70 11.64 -28.63 0.92
N GLY A 71 11.59 -28.51 2.25
CA GLY A 71 12.45 -29.30 3.14
C GLY A 71 12.26 -30.81 2.97
N ALA A 72 11.02 -31.28 2.84
CA ALA A 72 10.72 -32.69 2.58
C ALA A 72 11.27 -33.17 1.22
N LEU A 73 11.18 -32.34 0.17
CA LEU A 73 11.77 -32.63 -1.14
C LEU A 73 13.29 -32.68 -1.10
N VAL A 74 13.93 -31.75 -0.36
CA VAL A 74 15.38 -31.77 -0.13
C VAL A 74 15.78 -33.05 0.60
N ALA A 75 15.07 -33.42 1.66
CA ALA A 75 15.31 -34.67 2.37
C ALA A 75 15.13 -35.89 1.45
N THR A 76 14.11 -35.90 0.59
CA THR A 76 13.88 -36.95 -0.41
C THR A 76 15.04 -37.06 -1.39
N ALA A 77 15.55 -35.93 -1.89
CA ALA A 77 16.70 -35.92 -2.80
C ALA A 77 17.97 -36.45 -2.12
N ILE A 78 18.22 -36.07 -0.87
CA ILE A 78 19.34 -36.58 -0.08
C ILE A 78 19.21 -38.09 0.13
N LEU A 79 18.05 -38.57 0.55
CA LEU A 79 17.80 -40.00 0.80
C LEU A 79 17.90 -40.82 -0.50
N ALA A 80 17.40 -40.30 -1.61
CA ALA A 80 17.50 -40.96 -2.92
C ALA A 80 18.97 -41.09 -3.37
N LEU A 81 19.77 -40.03 -3.23
CA LEU A 81 21.21 -40.10 -3.50
C LEU A 81 21.93 -41.03 -2.52
N ALA A 82 21.52 -41.04 -1.25
CA ALA A 82 22.11 -41.90 -0.23
C ALA A 82 21.92 -43.41 -0.49
N LEU A 83 21.06 -43.80 -1.44
CA LEU A 83 20.95 -45.19 -1.91
C LEU A 83 22.21 -45.68 -2.62
N VAL A 84 23.02 -44.76 -3.18
CA VAL A 84 24.20 -45.10 -4.00
C VAL A 84 25.51 -44.47 -3.48
N LEU A 85 25.46 -43.59 -2.48
CA LEU A 85 26.64 -42.96 -1.86
C LEU A 85 26.42 -42.66 -0.36
N PRO A 86 27.47 -42.40 0.44
CA PRO A 86 27.33 -42.10 1.86
C PRO A 86 26.42 -40.89 2.13
N GLY A 87 25.53 -40.99 3.14
CA GLY A 87 24.53 -39.96 3.40
C GLY A 87 25.09 -38.55 3.64
N TRP A 88 26.27 -38.43 4.25
CA TRP A 88 26.93 -37.12 4.45
C TRP A 88 27.33 -36.46 3.13
N LEU A 89 27.78 -37.25 2.15
CA LEU A 89 28.18 -36.76 0.84
C LEU A 89 26.95 -36.38 0.00
N ALA A 90 25.86 -37.15 0.12
CA ALA A 90 24.58 -36.83 -0.51
C ALA A 90 24.04 -35.49 0.01
N ALA A 91 24.05 -35.29 1.33
CA ALA A 91 23.65 -34.03 1.95
C ALA A 91 24.52 -32.86 1.48
N LEU A 92 25.84 -33.06 1.35
CA LEU A 92 26.76 -32.03 0.87
C LEU A 92 26.47 -31.63 -0.58
N ILE A 93 26.27 -32.61 -1.47
CA ILE A 93 26.00 -32.35 -2.90
C ILE A 93 24.69 -31.56 -3.06
N VAL A 94 23.61 -32.00 -2.40
CA VAL A 94 22.32 -31.31 -2.45
C VAL A 94 22.43 -29.91 -1.83
N GLY A 95 23.14 -29.78 -0.71
CA GLY A 95 23.38 -28.49 -0.06
C GLY A 95 24.09 -27.49 -0.96
N VAL A 96 25.17 -27.90 -1.63
CA VAL A 96 25.91 -27.03 -2.58
C VAL A 96 25.02 -26.65 -3.76
N ALA A 97 24.26 -27.59 -4.31
CA ALA A 97 23.33 -27.29 -5.41
C ALA A 97 22.28 -26.24 -5.00
N LEU A 98 21.70 -26.35 -3.81
CA LEU A 98 20.75 -25.37 -3.27
C LEU A 98 21.40 -24.00 -3.04
N LEU A 99 22.65 -23.95 -2.56
CA LEU A 99 23.37 -22.68 -2.38
C LEU A 99 23.62 -21.96 -3.70
N ILE A 100 23.94 -22.69 -4.77
CA ILE A 100 24.08 -22.12 -6.11
C ILE A 100 22.75 -21.51 -6.58
N VAL A 101 21.65 -22.23 -6.43
CA VAL A 101 20.31 -21.73 -6.79
C VAL A 101 19.94 -20.51 -5.94
N ALA A 102 20.21 -20.53 -4.64
CA ALA A 102 19.98 -19.41 -3.74
C ALA A 102 20.81 -18.17 -4.13
N ALA A 103 22.08 -18.35 -4.49
CA ALA A 103 22.94 -17.27 -4.96
C ALA A 103 22.39 -16.64 -6.25
N MET A 104 21.95 -17.45 -7.22
CA MET A 104 21.32 -16.95 -8.44
C MET A 104 20.04 -16.16 -8.15
N MET A 105 19.14 -16.68 -7.30
CA MET A 105 17.93 -15.99 -6.90
C MET A 105 18.23 -14.67 -6.18
N ALA A 106 19.23 -14.64 -5.30
CA ALA A 106 19.65 -13.43 -4.60
C ALA A 106 20.17 -12.36 -5.58
N LEU A 107 20.95 -12.75 -6.59
CA LEU A 107 21.45 -11.84 -7.62
C LEU A 107 20.33 -11.28 -8.48
N ILE A 108 19.40 -12.12 -8.93
CA ILE A 108 18.23 -11.71 -9.72
C ILE A 108 17.33 -10.78 -8.87
N GLY A 109 17.06 -11.16 -7.62
CA GLY A 109 16.27 -10.35 -6.69
C GLY A 109 16.89 -8.98 -6.44
N LYS A 110 18.20 -8.92 -6.22
CA LYS A 110 18.94 -7.66 -6.11
C LYS A 110 18.81 -6.82 -7.37
N GLN A 111 18.90 -7.43 -8.56
CA GLN A 111 18.77 -6.72 -9.83
C GLN A 111 17.35 -6.17 -10.02
N GLN A 112 16.32 -6.95 -9.69
CA GLN A 112 14.93 -6.49 -9.77
C GLN A 112 14.65 -5.36 -8.77
N MET A 113 15.14 -5.48 -7.53
CA MET A 113 15.03 -4.40 -6.54
C MET A 113 15.71 -3.12 -7.01
N SER A 114 16.92 -3.24 -7.57
CA SER A 114 17.66 -2.08 -8.09
C SER A 114 16.97 -1.40 -9.28
N ARG A 115 16.12 -2.12 -10.02
CA ARG A 115 15.30 -1.58 -11.11
C ARG A 115 13.94 -1.04 -10.63
N ALA A 116 13.41 -1.59 -9.55
CA ALA A 116 12.08 -1.26 -9.00
C ALA A 116 12.11 -0.04 -8.07
N THR A 117 13.25 0.27 -7.46
CA THR A 117 13.50 1.61 -6.93
C THR A 117 13.83 2.54 -8.09
N PRO A 118 13.04 3.60 -8.36
CA PRO A 118 13.54 4.71 -9.16
C PRO A 118 14.86 5.16 -8.52
N PRO A 119 15.93 5.47 -9.28
CA PRO A 119 17.02 6.25 -8.71
C PRO A 119 16.35 7.43 -8.01
N LEU A 120 16.58 7.59 -6.70
CA LEU A 120 16.03 8.71 -5.92
C LEU A 120 16.09 9.94 -6.84
N PRO A 121 14.96 10.58 -7.21
CA PRO A 121 14.98 11.56 -8.27
C PRO A 121 15.98 12.62 -7.84
N GLU A 122 17.13 12.68 -8.50
CA GLU A 122 18.21 13.56 -8.05
C GLU A 122 17.71 15.00 -8.04
N GLU A 123 16.78 15.30 -8.94
CA GLU A 123 16.04 16.56 -8.99
C GLU A 123 15.19 16.80 -7.74
N ALA A 124 14.46 15.79 -7.23
CA ALA A 124 13.69 15.91 -5.99
C ALA A 124 14.60 16.10 -4.76
N ILE A 125 15.75 15.42 -4.72
CA ILE A 125 16.73 15.65 -3.65
C ILE A 125 17.36 17.04 -3.78
N ARG A 126 17.67 17.49 -5.00
CA ARG A 126 18.24 18.83 -5.26
C ARG A 126 17.25 19.94 -4.89
N SER A 127 15.96 19.81 -5.21
CA SER A 127 14.95 20.80 -4.86
C SER A 127 14.67 20.82 -3.35
N LEU A 128 14.58 19.67 -2.68
CA LEU A 128 14.49 19.65 -1.21
C LEU A 128 15.72 20.29 -0.53
N LYS A 129 16.92 20.10 -1.10
CA LYS A 129 18.15 20.70 -0.55
C LYS A 129 18.18 22.21 -0.75
N ALA A 130 17.76 22.68 -1.92
CA ALA A 130 17.61 24.10 -2.22
C ALA A 130 16.57 24.76 -1.30
N ASP A 131 15.43 24.12 -1.08
CA ASP A 131 14.38 24.62 -0.19
C ASP A 131 14.88 24.71 1.26
N VAL A 132 15.64 23.72 1.74
CA VAL A 132 16.25 23.73 3.07
C VAL A 132 17.33 24.82 3.21
N ASP A 133 18.12 25.07 2.16
CA ASP A 133 19.14 26.11 2.17
C ASP A 133 18.50 27.51 2.22
N VAL A 134 17.40 27.75 1.48
CA VAL A 134 16.62 29.00 1.55
C VAL A 134 16.00 29.20 2.95
N LEU A 135 15.49 28.14 3.56
CA LEU A 135 14.97 28.16 4.93
C LEU A 135 16.06 28.46 5.98
N LYS A 136 17.28 27.94 5.79
CA LYS A 136 18.43 28.26 6.65
C LYS A 136 18.89 29.70 6.50
N GLU A 137 18.93 30.22 5.27
CA GLU A 137 19.34 31.60 4.99
C GLU A 137 18.31 32.61 5.54
N SER A 138 17.01 32.29 5.44
CA SER A 138 15.93 33.12 5.96
C SER A 138 15.85 33.16 7.49
N ALA A 139 16.36 32.12 8.17
CA ALA A 139 16.40 32.04 9.63
C ALA A 139 17.65 32.70 10.25
N HIS A 140 18.63 33.09 9.43
CA HIS A 140 19.88 33.72 9.88
C HIS A 140 19.90 35.25 9.69
N ARG A 141 18.77 35.83 9.28
CA ARG A 141 18.57 37.27 9.07
C ARG A 141 17.58 37.82 10.09
#